data_AF-X1PRU6-F1
#
_entry.id   AF-X1PRU6-F1
#
_cell.length_a   1.000
_cell.length_b   1.000
_cell.length_c   1.000
_cell.angle_alpha   90.00
_cell.angle_beta   90.00
_cell.angle_gamma   90.00
#
_symmetry.space_group_name_H-M   'P 1'
#
loop_
_entity.id
_entity.type
_entity.pdbx_description
1 polymer ?
#
loop_
_entity_poly.entity_id
_entity_poly.type
_entity_poly.pdbx_seq_one_letter_code
_entity_poly.pdbx_strand_id
1 'polypeptide(L)'
;EGKKYDKVLEGISELKNFDKIEARHIKKYYPEYQIIRCVVLFGGESKIISNNEVAFLLNANGEIIISDTTPDVIKFATKDFSQKSFLTDLTQFI
;
A
#
# COMPACT_ATOMS: atom_id res chain seq x y z
N GLU A 1 -1.82 2.04 6.63
CA GLU A 1 -1.46 0.99 7.61
C GLU A 1 -0.72 -0.14 6.92
N GLY A 2 0.34 -0.71 7.51
CA GLY A 2 1.11 -1.80 6.91
C GLY A 2 0.85 -3.13 7.60
N LYS A 3 0.45 -4.18 6.86
CA LYS A 3 0.06 -5.47 7.45
C LYS A 3 0.59 -6.66 6.67
N LYS A 4 0.78 -7.79 7.36
CA LYS A 4 0.98 -9.09 6.69
C LYS A 4 -0.27 -9.44 5.88
N TYR A 5 -0.08 -10.17 4.78
CA TYR A 5 -1.16 -10.56 3.87
C TYR A 5 -2.36 -11.23 4.60
N ASP A 6 -2.09 -12.09 5.57
CA ASP A 6 -3.10 -12.81 6.38
C ASP A 6 -3.88 -11.92 7.35
N LYS A 7 -3.47 -10.65 7.53
CA LYS A 7 -4.08 -9.66 8.42
C LYS A 7 -4.82 -8.55 7.67
N VAL A 8 -5.18 -8.77 6.41
CA VAL A 8 -5.85 -7.76 5.57
C VAL A 8 -7.14 -7.21 6.20
N LEU A 9 -8.00 -8.07 6.75
CA LEU A 9 -9.27 -7.65 7.35
C LEU A 9 -9.06 -6.84 8.64
N GLU A 10 -8.03 -7.19 9.41
CA GLU A 10 -7.64 -6.44 10.62
C GLU A 10 -7.18 -5.03 10.22
N GLY A 11 -6.26 -4.91 9.24
CA GLY A 11 -5.78 -3.62 8.75
C GLY A 11 -6.89 -2.72 8.21
N ILE A 12 -7.84 -3.30 7.47
CA ILE A 12 -9.04 -2.61 6.99
C ILE A 12 -9.87 -2.06 8.15
N SER A 13 -10.12 -2.89 9.16
CA SER A 13 -10.87 -2.47 10.34
C SER A 13 -10.17 -1.33 11.09
N GLU A 14 -8.84 -1.32 11.14
CA GLU A 14 -8.05 -0.29 11.82
C GLU A 14 -8.09 1.07 11.14
N LEU A 15 -8.37 1.15 9.82
CA LEU A 15 -8.51 2.43 9.12
C LEU A 15 -9.60 3.33 9.73
N LYS A 16 -10.57 2.75 10.44
CA LYS A 16 -11.64 3.48 11.14
C LYS A 16 -11.16 4.19 12.41
N ASN A 17 -9.99 3.84 12.93
CA ASN A 17 -9.49 4.34 14.22
C ASN A 17 -8.73 5.67 14.12
N PHE A 18 -8.50 6.18 12.90
CA PHE A 18 -7.69 7.40 12.67
C PHE A 18 -8.48 8.72 12.79
N ASP A 19 -9.81 8.68 12.92
CA ASP A 19 -10.65 9.89 12.93
C ASP A 19 -10.22 10.94 13.98
N LYS A 20 -9.77 10.49 15.16
CA LYS A 20 -9.37 11.39 16.26
C LYS A 20 -8.11 12.18 15.95
N ILE A 21 -7.07 11.53 15.41
CA ILE A 21 -5.81 12.20 15.07
C ILE A 21 -6.03 13.16 13.89
N GLU A 22 -6.86 12.76 12.93
CA GLU A 22 -7.19 13.59 11.78
C GLU A 22 -7.94 14.85 12.18
N ALA A 23 -8.97 14.74 13.02
CA ALA A 23 -9.71 15.90 13.50
C ALA A 23 -8.82 16.86 14.30
N ARG A 24 -7.94 16.32 15.15
CA ARG A 24 -7.13 17.13 16.06
C ARG A 24 -5.93 17.79 15.38
N HIS A 25 -5.32 17.12 14.43
CA HIS A 25 -4.04 17.54 13.85
C HIS A 25 -4.16 17.85 12.37
N ILE A 26 -4.70 16.93 11.56
CA ILE A 26 -4.68 17.11 10.10
C ILE A 26 -5.67 18.18 9.67
N LYS A 27 -6.96 18.01 9.99
CA LYS A 27 -8.03 18.95 9.59
C LYS A 27 -7.85 20.34 10.20
N LYS A 28 -7.15 20.45 11.33
CA LYS A 28 -6.82 21.74 11.94
C LYS A 28 -5.91 22.59 11.04
N TYR A 29 -4.92 21.98 10.39
CA TYR A 29 -3.93 22.70 9.57
C TYR A 29 -4.18 22.56 8.06
N TYR A 30 -4.91 21.54 7.64
CA TYR A 30 -5.21 21.21 6.25
C TYR A 30 -6.72 20.93 6.06
N PRO A 31 -7.62 21.86 6.41
CA PRO A 31 -9.07 21.63 6.41
C PRO A 31 -9.65 21.34 5.01
N GLU A 32 -9.07 21.93 3.97
CA GLU A 32 -9.55 21.79 2.58
C GLU A 32 -8.98 20.57 1.85
N TYR A 33 -8.09 19.81 2.50
CA TYR A 33 -7.44 18.66 1.88
C TYR A 33 -8.21 17.36 2.19
N GLN A 34 -8.26 16.48 1.19
CA GLN A 34 -8.84 15.15 1.35
C GLN A 34 -7.85 14.19 1.99
N ILE A 35 -8.36 13.32 2.87
CA ILE A 35 -7.57 12.29 3.53
C ILE A 35 -7.89 10.95 2.86
N ILE A 36 -6.85 10.30 2.35
CA ILE A 36 -6.96 8.96 1.75
C ILE A 36 -6.37 7.95 2.74
N ARG A 37 -7.16 6.92 3.08
CA ARG A 37 -6.74 5.81 3.93
C ARG A 37 -6.65 4.55 3.11
N CYS A 38 -5.56 3.83 3.27
CA CYS A 38 -5.37 2.54 2.62
C CYS A 38 -4.49 1.62 3.46
N VAL A 39 -4.65 0.33 3.21
CA VAL A 39 -3.78 -0.73 3.71
C VAL A 39 -2.73 -1.04 2.66
N VAL A 40 -1.50 -1.28 3.10
CA VAL A 40 -0.44 -1.87 2.27
C VAL A 40 -0.10 -3.22 2.86
N LEU A 41 -0.05 -4.24 2.00
CA LEU A 41 0.19 -5.62 2.41
C LEU A 41 1.61 -6.07 2.09
N PHE A 42 2.15 -6.98 2.90
CA PHE A 42 3.40 -7.66 2.60
C PHE A 42 3.33 -9.17 2.87
N GLY A 43 4.14 -9.94 2.14
CA GLY A 43 4.19 -11.40 2.19
C GLY A 43 3.04 -12.07 1.43
N GLY A 44 2.89 -13.40 1.59
CA GLY A 44 1.94 -14.19 0.82
C GLY A 44 2.32 -14.34 -0.65
N GLU A 45 1.66 -15.25 -1.36
CA GLU A 45 1.98 -15.58 -2.77
C GLU A 45 0.98 -14.99 -3.77
N SER A 46 0.00 -14.21 -3.29
CA SER A 46 -1.03 -13.64 -4.17
C SER A 46 -0.41 -12.70 -5.20
N LYS A 47 -0.98 -12.73 -6.41
CA LYS A 47 -0.70 -11.78 -7.50
C LYS A 47 -1.87 -10.84 -7.78
N ILE A 48 -2.91 -10.92 -6.95
CA ILE A 48 -4.17 -10.19 -7.12
C ILE A 48 -4.54 -9.54 -5.78
N ILE A 49 -5.06 -8.32 -5.87
CA ILE A 49 -5.67 -7.62 -4.75
C ILE A 49 -7.19 -7.65 -4.97
N SER A 50 -7.93 -8.17 -3.99
CA SER A 50 -9.38 -8.35 -4.09
C SER A 50 -10.19 -7.30 -3.33
N ASN A 51 -9.52 -6.35 -2.66
CA ASN A 51 -10.16 -5.35 -1.81
C ASN A 51 -9.69 -3.94 -2.15
N ASN A 52 -10.64 -3.03 -2.36
CA ASN A 52 -10.40 -1.66 -2.81
C ASN A 52 -9.75 -0.75 -1.75
N GLU A 53 -9.71 -1.16 -0.48
CA GLU A 53 -9.01 -0.43 0.57
C GLU A 53 -7.51 -0.79 0.65
N VAL A 54 -7.08 -1.82 -0.08
CA VAL A 54 -5.68 -2.22 -0.17
C VAL A 54 -5.03 -1.50 -1.35
N ALA A 55 -4.09 -0.60 -1.07
CA ALA A 55 -3.37 0.15 -2.09
C ALA A 55 -2.34 -0.70 -2.83
N PHE A 56 -1.57 -1.55 -2.16
CA PHE A 56 -0.66 -2.46 -2.87
C PHE A 56 -0.30 -3.68 -2.01
N LEU A 57 0.25 -4.69 -2.67
CA LEU A 57 0.81 -5.89 -2.05
C LEU A 57 2.26 -6.06 -2.52
N LEU A 58 3.20 -6.11 -1.57
CA LEU A 58 4.54 -6.65 -1.80
C LEU A 58 4.51 -8.15 -1.47
N ASN A 59 4.38 -9.00 -2.48
CA ASN A 59 4.28 -10.44 -2.24
C ASN A 59 5.64 -11.06 -1.86
N ALA A 60 5.64 -12.33 -1.47
CA ALA A 60 6.84 -13.06 -1.06
C ALA A 60 7.87 -13.25 -2.19
N ASN A 61 7.46 -13.10 -3.46
CA ASN A 61 8.35 -13.11 -4.62
C ASN A 61 9.02 -11.74 -4.87
N GLY A 62 8.75 -10.73 -4.03
CA GLY A 62 9.26 -9.37 -4.20
C GLY A 62 8.53 -8.57 -5.29
N GLU A 63 7.39 -9.06 -5.78
CA GLU A 63 6.56 -8.35 -6.75
C GLU A 63 5.69 -7.32 -6.04
N ILE A 64 5.64 -6.10 -6.58
CA ILE A 64 4.68 -5.08 -6.16
C ILE A 64 3.45 -5.15 -7.06
N ILE A 65 2.34 -5.62 -6.49
CA ILE A 65 1.02 -5.64 -7.13
C ILE A 65 0.27 -4.37 -6.71
N ILE A 66 -0.13 -3.56 -7.69
CA ILE A 66 -0.81 -2.28 -7.50
C ILE A 66 -2.32 -2.49 -7.74
N SER A 67 -3.15 -1.90 -6.88
CA SER A 67 -4.61 -1.86 -7.08
C SER A 67 -5.04 -0.70 -7.97
N ASP A 68 -6.26 -0.73 -8.51
CA ASP A 68 -6.78 0.42 -9.27
C ASP A 68 -6.99 1.65 -8.37
N THR A 69 -7.31 1.43 -7.09
CA THR A 69 -7.57 2.48 -6.08
C THR A 69 -6.31 3.01 -5.41
N THR A 70 -5.12 2.57 -5.84
CA THR A 70 -3.85 3.04 -5.28
C THR A 70 -3.70 4.55 -5.49
N PRO A 71 -3.35 5.32 -4.45
CA PRO A 71 -3.05 6.75 -4.59
C PRO A 71 -1.96 7.01 -5.63
N ASP A 72 -2.12 8.05 -6.45
CA ASP A 72 -1.21 8.36 -7.56
C ASP A 72 0.23 8.60 -7.10
N VAL A 73 0.42 9.18 -5.91
CA VAL A 73 1.75 9.36 -5.32
C VAL A 73 2.48 8.03 -5.12
N ILE A 74 1.74 6.97 -4.73
CA ILE A 74 2.29 5.62 -4.58
C ILE A 74 2.55 5.04 -5.96
N LYS A 75 1.56 5.09 -6.89
CA LYS A 75 1.73 4.61 -8.28
C LYS A 75 2.98 5.21 -8.93
N PHE A 76 3.19 6.52 -8.76
CA PHE A 76 4.36 7.24 -9.25
C PHE A 76 5.66 6.76 -8.59
N ALA A 77 5.68 6.60 -7.26
CA ALA A 77 6.86 6.13 -6.54
C ALA A 77 7.22 4.68 -6.87
N THR A 78 6.23 3.85 -7.21
CA THR A 78 6.42 2.42 -7.49
C THR A 78 6.64 2.10 -8.97
N LYS A 79 6.55 3.08 -9.87
CA LYS A 79 6.57 2.87 -11.32
C LYS A 79 7.80 2.13 -11.84
N ASP A 80 8.95 2.33 -11.20
CA ASP A 80 10.23 1.74 -11.63
C ASP A 80 10.42 0.31 -11.08
N PHE A 81 9.64 -0.06 -10.06
CA PHE A 81 9.69 -1.36 -9.40
C PHE A 81 8.62 -2.33 -9.91
N SER A 82 7.51 -1.82 -10.43
CA SER A 82 6.45 -2.65 -11.02
C SER A 82 6.82 -3.25 -12.37
N GLN A 83 7.91 -2.79 -13.00
CA GLN A 83 8.36 -3.23 -14.33
C GLN A 83 9.63 -4.10 -14.31
N LYS A 84 10.31 -4.22 -13.17
CA LYS A 84 11.54 -5.02 -13.04
C LYS A 84 11.32 -6.14 -12.04
N SER A 85 11.54 -7.39 -12.47
CA SER A 85 11.82 -8.44 -11.50
C SER A 85 13.14 -8.07 -10.81
N PHE A 86 13.08 -7.84 -9.50
CA PHE A 86 14.24 -7.50 -8.65
C PHE A 86 15.39 -8.52 -8.79
N LEU A 87 15.07 -9.74 -9.24
CA LEU A 87 16.03 -10.82 -9.47
C LEU A 87 17.00 -10.55 -10.62
N THR A 88 16.66 -9.71 -11.59
CA THR A 88 17.54 -9.45 -12.75
C THR A 88 18.73 -8.55 -12.41
N ASP A 89 18.57 -7.67 -11.41
CA ASP A 89 19.62 -6.70 -11.05
C ASP A 89 20.73 -7.34 -10.18
N LEU A 90 20.48 -8.46 -9.47
CA LEU A 90 21.52 -9.15 -8.67
C LEU A 90 22.49 -9.98 -9.52
N THR A 91 22.05 -10.51 -10.67
CA THR A 91 22.92 -11.24 -11.60
C THR A 91 23.92 -10.34 -12.35
N GLN A 92 23.80 -9.02 -12.25
CA GLN A 92 24.77 -8.09 -12.83
C GLN A 92 25.93 -7.75 -11.87
N PHE A 93 25.91 -8.25 -10.63
CA PHE A 93 26.92 -7.98 -9.61
C PHE A 93 27.67 -9.24 -9.13
N ILE A 94 27.49 -10.39 -9.80
CA ILE A 94 28.26 -11.64 -9.61
C ILE A 94 28.89 -12.01 -10.95
#